data_AF-A0A5S4GAY3-F1
#
_entry.id   AF-A0A5S4GAY3-F1
#
_cell.length_a   1.000
_cell.length_b   1.000
_cell.length_c   1.000
_cell.angle_alpha   90.00
_cell.angle_beta   90.00
_cell.angle_gamma   90.00
#
_symmetry.space_group_name_H-M   'P 1'
#
loop_
_entity.id
_entity.type
_entity.pdbx_description
1 polymer ?
#
loop_
_entity_poly.entity_id
_entity_poly.type
_entity_poly.pdbx_seq_one_letter_code
_entity_poly.pdbx_strand_id
1 'polypeptide(L)'
;MTEWDEEALARLRAAAHRGDGDTGVLRGRPLEPVLQYAGDVLLAALARDGGGEALARACLDGLKARGLPGDAELAAQLAAALDGAPPDPLVPLPVDLGAVAAALDDGGHVLDLERGDVLPHDEELVEIPDRWLPIPPGVLPEGEDARRGAARQWLAEQGYRPVPRSL
;
A
#
# COMPACT_ATOMS: atom_id res chain seq x y z
N MET A 1 24.76 4.26 9.00
CA MET A 1 23.35 4.36 8.55
C MET A 1 22.59 3.31 9.33
N THR A 2 21.53 3.65 10.04
CA THR A 2 20.81 2.68 10.86
C THR A 2 19.89 1.88 9.94
N GLU A 3 20.19 0.58 9.78
CA GLU A 3 19.38 -0.34 8.99
C GLU A 3 18.00 -0.56 9.61
N TRP A 4 17.08 -1.14 8.84
CA TRP A 4 15.75 -1.50 9.29
C TRP A 4 15.81 -2.77 10.15
N ASP A 5 15.96 -2.59 11.45
CA ASP A 5 15.76 -3.65 12.44
C ASP A 5 14.27 -4.03 12.58
N GLU A 6 13.98 -5.16 13.21
CA GLU A 6 12.62 -5.69 13.38
C GLU A 6 11.69 -4.71 14.10
N GLU A 7 12.20 -4.01 15.11
CA GLU A 7 11.42 -3.05 15.91
C GLU A 7 11.07 -1.81 15.08
N ALA A 8 12.01 -1.32 14.27
CA ALA A 8 11.81 -0.22 13.33
C ALA A 8 10.82 -0.60 12.24
N LEU A 9 10.91 -1.81 11.67
CA LEU A 9 9.94 -2.31 10.70
C LEU A 9 8.55 -2.46 11.31
N ALA A 10 8.44 -2.98 12.53
CA ALA A 10 7.15 -3.08 13.22
C ALA A 10 6.49 -1.70 13.42
N ARG A 11 7.28 -0.67 13.81
CA ARG A 11 6.79 0.71 13.92
C ARG A 11 6.33 1.26 12.57
N LEU A 12 7.12 1.06 11.51
CA LEU A 12 6.79 1.50 10.16
C LEU A 12 5.49 0.86 9.65
N ARG A 13 5.36 -0.46 9.79
CA ARG A 13 4.13 -1.20 9.42
C ARG A 13 2.92 -0.63 10.15
N ALA A 14 3.05 -0.38 11.46
CA ALA A 14 1.97 0.15 12.26
C ALA A 14 1.58 1.59 11.85
N ALA A 15 2.55 2.45 11.52
CA ALA A 15 2.29 3.80 11.01
C ALA A 15 1.56 3.77 9.66
N ALA A 16 2.03 2.94 8.72
CA ALA A 16 1.38 2.77 7.42
C ALA A 16 -0.05 2.22 7.56
N HIS A 17 -0.27 1.24 8.45
CA HIS A 17 -1.58 0.66 8.70
C HIS A 17 -2.57 1.68 9.30
N ARG A 18 -2.12 2.51 10.25
CA ARG A 18 -2.97 3.54 10.88
C ARG A 18 -3.25 4.75 9.99
N GLY A 19 -2.39 5.00 8.98
CA GLY A 19 -2.51 6.19 8.15
C GLY A 19 -2.36 7.51 8.92
N ASP A 20 -1.58 7.50 10.00
CA ASP A 20 -1.42 8.66 10.89
C ASP A 20 -0.44 9.71 10.36
N GLY A 21 0.36 9.37 9.35
CA GLY A 21 1.32 10.26 8.72
C GLY A 21 2.57 10.51 9.58
N ASP A 22 2.91 9.63 10.53
CA ASP A 22 4.10 9.80 11.37
C ASP A 22 5.42 9.60 10.58
N THR A 23 5.88 10.66 9.91
CA THR A 23 7.17 10.67 9.20
C THR A 23 8.37 10.52 10.14
N GLY A 24 8.19 10.61 11.46
CA GLY A 24 9.23 10.40 12.45
C GLY A 24 9.85 9.02 12.36
N VAL A 25 9.07 8.00 11.97
CA VAL A 25 9.55 6.62 11.81
C VAL A 25 10.57 6.45 10.67
N LEU A 26 10.62 7.39 9.73
CA LEU A 26 11.51 7.37 8.56
C LEU A 26 12.83 8.14 8.79
N ARG A 27 12.91 8.95 9.84
CA ARG A 27 14.00 9.94 10.02
C ARG A 27 15.37 9.25 10.17
N GLY A 28 16.32 9.63 9.31
CA GLY A 28 17.71 9.18 9.38
C GLY A 28 17.95 7.74 8.91
N ARG A 29 16.98 7.13 8.22
CA ARG A 29 17.04 5.76 7.70
C ARG A 29 16.98 5.75 6.16
N PRO A 30 17.62 4.78 5.48
CA PRO A 30 17.49 4.61 4.04
C PRO A 30 16.06 4.18 3.68
N LEU A 31 15.50 4.72 2.60
CA LEU A 31 14.13 4.44 2.17
C LEU A 31 14.05 3.24 1.22
N GLU A 32 15.14 2.93 0.52
CA GLU A 32 15.23 1.95 -0.56
C GLU A 32 14.63 0.57 -0.22
N PRO A 33 14.82 0.02 1.00
CA PRO A 33 14.26 -1.29 1.35
C PRO A 33 12.74 -1.28 1.64
N VAL A 34 12.14 -0.10 1.82
CA VAL A 34 10.78 0.05 2.37
C VAL A 34 9.95 1.09 1.62
N LEU A 35 10.21 1.28 0.32
CA LEU A 35 9.60 2.36 -0.46
C LEU A 35 8.07 2.29 -0.48
N GLN A 36 7.45 1.10 -0.49
CA GLN A 36 5.99 0.97 -0.45
C GLN A 36 5.42 1.40 0.89
N TYR A 37 6.03 0.97 2.00
CA TYR A 37 5.62 1.41 3.34
C TYR A 37 5.87 2.90 3.59
N ALA A 38 7.05 3.38 3.18
CA ALA A 38 7.41 4.78 3.35
C ALA A 38 6.47 5.70 2.55
N GLY A 39 6.11 5.32 1.32
CA GLY A 39 5.18 6.09 0.51
C GLY A 39 3.78 6.18 1.13
N ASP A 40 3.28 5.11 1.76
CA ASP A 40 1.99 5.16 2.48
C ASP A 40 2.00 6.15 3.64
N VAL A 41 3.07 6.14 4.46
CA VAL A 41 3.24 7.10 5.56
C VAL A 41 3.36 8.53 5.02
N LEU A 42 4.09 8.73 3.92
CA LEU A 42 4.30 10.05 3.32
C LEU A 42 3.04 10.59 2.66
N LEU A 43 2.24 9.76 1.99
CA LEU A 43 0.92 10.16 1.48
C LEU A 43 0.00 10.63 2.60
N ALA A 44 -0.04 9.87 3.71
CA ALA A 44 -0.83 10.27 4.88
C ALA A 44 -0.34 11.59 5.50
N ALA A 45 0.98 11.80 5.56
CA ALA A 45 1.55 13.05 6.06
C ALA A 45 1.20 14.25 5.17
N LEU A 46 1.41 14.11 3.85
CA LEU A 46 1.11 15.14 2.86
C LEU A 46 -0.37 15.54 2.90
N ALA A 47 -1.28 14.57 3.05
CA ALA A 47 -2.72 14.83 3.12
C ALA A 47 -3.16 15.59 4.40
N ARG A 48 -2.36 15.54 5.47
CA ARG A 48 -2.71 16.14 6.77
C ARG A 48 -2.20 17.57 6.91
N ASP A 49 -0.90 17.77 6.72
CA ASP A 49 -0.24 19.04 7.00
C ASP A 49 0.86 19.41 5.98
N GLY A 50 0.99 18.66 4.88
CA GLY A 50 2.07 18.85 3.91
C GLY A 50 3.45 18.42 4.44
N GLY A 51 3.50 17.69 5.57
CA GLY A 51 4.75 17.26 6.18
C GLY A 51 5.52 16.28 5.30
N GLY A 52 6.85 16.39 5.31
CA GLY A 52 7.73 15.39 4.71
C GLY A 52 7.93 15.48 3.20
N GLU A 53 7.62 16.61 2.54
CA GLU A 53 7.80 16.80 1.08
C GLU A 53 9.16 16.33 0.53
N ALA A 54 10.25 16.65 1.23
CA ALA A 54 11.60 16.23 0.82
C ALA A 54 11.76 14.70 0.85
N LEU A 55 11.20 14.02 1.85
CA LEU A 55 11.19 12.56 1.93
C LEU A 55 10.24 11.96 0.89
N ALA A 56 9.09 12.59 0.64
CA ALA A 56 8.16 12.19 -0.41
C ALA A 56 8.80 12.28 -1.80
N ARG A 57 9.59 13.32 -2.08
CA ARG A 57 10.35 13.44 -3.32
C ARG A 57 11.42 12.35 -3.45
N ALA A 58 12.17 12.09 -2.38
CA ALA A 58 13.17 11.01 -2.37
C ALA A 58 12.52 9.62 -2.55
N CYS A 59 11.38 9.38 -1.91
CA CYS A 59 10.60 8.16 -2.09
C CYS A 59 10.09 8.02 -3.53
N LEU A 60 9.54 9.10 -4.10
CA LEU A 60 9.10 9.14 -5.50
C LEU A 60 10.23 8.78 -6.47
N ASP A 61 11.41 9.36 -6.28
CA ASP A 61 12.57 9.08 -7.13
C ASP A 61 13.03 7.62 -6.96
N GLY A 62 13.03 7.09 -5.73
CA GLY A 62 13.35 5.69 -5.43
C GLY A 62 12.39 4.71 -6.10
N LEU A 63 11.08 4.96 -6.03
CA LEU A 63 10.04 4.15 -6.68
C LEU A 63 10.22 4.14 -8.20
N LYS A 64 10.43 5.32 -8.81
CA LYS A 64 10.67 5.44 -10.26
C LYS A 64 11.93 4.72 -10.71
N ALA A 65 13.01 4.79 -9.93
CA ALA A 65 14.26 4.15 -10.26
C ALA A 65 14.18 2.61 -10.13
N ARG A 66 13.43 2.13 -9.13
CA ARG A 66 13.28 0.70 -8.84
C ARG A 66 12.31 0.00 -9.79
N GLY A 67 11.14 0.59 -10.05
CA GLY A 67 10.18 0.12 -11.05
C GLY A 67 9.60 -1.28 -10.78
N LEU A 68 9.46 -1.68 -9.51
CA LEU A 68 8.81 -2.94 -9.15
C LEU A 68 7.27 -2.81 -9.23
N PRO A 69 6.53 -3.94 -9.24
CA PRO A 69 5.07 -3.94 -9.14
C PRO A 69 4.58 -3.00 -8.03
N GLY A 70 3.60 -2.14 -8.34
CA GLY A 70 3.04 -1.16 -7.41
C GLY A 70 3.81 0.15 -7.29
N ASP A 71 5.05 0.23 -7.79
CA ASP A 71 5.86 1.44 -7.66
C ASP A 71 5.29 2.57 -8.54
N ALA A 72 4.77 2.24 -9.72
CA ALA A 72 4.17 3.23 -10.63
C ALA A 72 2.92 3.88 -10.03
N GLU A 73 2.05 3.07 -9.41
CA GLU A 73 0.81 3.51 -8.79
C GLU A 73 1.09 4.40 -7.57
N LEU A 74 2.04 4.00 -6.72
CA LEU A 74 2.42 4.79 -5.55
C LEU A 74 3.18 6.07 -5.95
N ALA A 75 4.03 6.01 -6.96
CA ALA A 75 4.74 7.17 -7.50
C ALA A 75 3.76 8.20 -8.09
N ALA A 76 2.73 7.76 -8.82
CA ALA A 76 1.70 8.64 -9.35
C ALA A 76 0.94 9.35 -8.22
N GLN A 77 0.57 8.63 -7.16
CA GLN A 77 -0.10 9.20 -5.99
C GLN A 77 0.77 10.22 -5.26
N LEU A 78 2.06 9.92 -5.04
CA LEU A 78 2.99 10.86 -4.39
C LEU A 78 3.21 12.11 -5.24
N ALA A 79 3.35 11.97 -6.57
CA ALA A 79 3.47 13.11 -7.46
C ALA A 79 2.22 14.01 -7.39
N ALA A 80 1.03 13.41 -7.48
CA ALA A 80 -0.22 14.16 -7.39
C ALA A 80 -0.36 14.90 -6.04
N ALA A 81 -0.01 14.26 -4.93
CA ALA A 81 -0.04 14.87 -3.61
C ALA A 81 0.95 16.04 -3.47
N LEU A 82 2.16 15.90 -4.03
CA LEU A 82 3.17 16.97 -4.03
C LEU A 82 2.77 18.17 -4.91
N ASP A 83 2.09 17.91 -6.02
CA ASP A 83 1.67 18.95 -6.98
C ASP A 83 0.30 19.56 -6.61
N GLY A 84 -0.37 19.08 -5.55
CA GLY A 84 -1.73 19.48 -5.18
C GLY A 84 -2.77 19.10 -6.23
N ALA A 85 -2.47 18.10 -7.07
CA ALA A 85 -3.35 17.61 -8.12
C ALA A 85 -4.49 16.76 -7.52
N PRO A 86 -5.64 16.65 -8.22
CA PRO A 86 -6.71 15.76 -7.78
C PRO A 86 -6.22 14.31 -7.68
N PRO A 87 -6.78 13.52 -6.74
CA PRO A 87 -6.39 12.13 -6.55
C PRO A 87 -6.68 11.28 -7.78
N ASP A 88 -5.97 10.16 -7.87
CA ASP A 88 -6.12 9.13 -8.90
C ASP A 88 -7.60 8.78 -9.16
N PRO A 89 -8.06 8.63 -10.42
CA PRO A 89 -9.43 8.20 -10.73
C PRO A 89 -9.84 6.84 -10.15
N LEU A 90 -8.91 5.99 -9.71
CA LEU A 90 -9.21 4.68 -9.08
C LEU A 90 -10.08 4.82 -7.83
N VAL A 91 -10.96 3.86 -7.56
CA VAL A 91 -11.87 3.90 -6.39
C VAL A 91 -11.09 3.65 -5.09
N PRO A 92 -11.19 4.51 -4.05
CA PRO A 92 -10.52 4.26 -2.78
C PRO A 92 -11.14 3.05 -2.05
N LEU A 93 -10.29 2.13 -1.58
CA LEU A 93 -10.70 0.94 -0.85
C LEU A 93 -9.90 0.78 0.46
N PRO A 94 -10.56 0.70 1.63
CA PRO A 94 -9.89 0.57 2.93
C PRO A 94 -9.36 -0.86 3.15
N VAL A 95 -8.19 -1.17 2.59
CA VAL A 95 -7.64 -2.53 2.52
C VAL A 95 -6.22 -2.62 3.09
N ASP A 96 -5.90 -3.75 3.73
CA ASP A 96 -4.54 -4.07 4.10
C ASP A 96 -3.81 -4.79 2.95
N LEU A 97 -2.90 -4.09 2.29
CA LEU A 97 -2.08 -4.64 1.21
C LEU A 97 -1.23 -5.85 1.66
N GLY A 98 -0.84 -5.95 2.93
CA GLY A 98 -0.13 -7.12 3.44
C GLY A 98 -1.02 -8.37 3.45
N ALA A 99 -2.30 -8.20 3.79
CA ALA A 99 -3.27 -9.29 3.75
C ALA A 99 -3.61 -9.69 2.30
N VAL A 100 -3.74 -8.72 1.39
CA VAL A 100 -3.94 -9.00 -0.04
C VAL A 100 -2.72 -9.71 -0.63
N ALA A 101 -1.51 -9.27 -0.27
CA ALA A 101 -0.29 -9.93 -0.71
C ALA A 101 -0.20 -11.38 -0.22
N ALA A 102 -0.54 -11.66 1.04
CA ALA A 102 -0.59 -13.03 1.55
C ALA A 102 -1.62 -13.88 0.78
N ALA A 103 -2.80 -13.34 0.52
CA ALA A 103 -3.83 -14.03 -0.26
C ALA A 103 -3.47 -14.27 -1.73
N LEU A 104 -2.71 -13.36 -2.35
CA LEU A 104 -2.15 -13.58 -3.69
C LEU A 104 -1.11 -14.70 -3.69
N ASP A 105 -0.31 -14.84 -2.62
CA ASP A 105 0.69 -15.92 -2.50
C ASP A 105 0.02 -17.30 -2.29
N ASP A 106 -0.96 -17.35 -1.38
CA ASP A 106 -1.62 -18.61 -0.98
C ASP A 106 -2.77 -19.03 -1.94
N GLY A 107 -3.46 -18.07 -2.54
CA GLY A 107 -4.68 -18.28 -3.32
C GLY A 107 -5.90 -18.65 -2.45
N GLY A 108 -7.07 -18.83 -3.08
CA GLY A 108 -8.27 -19.32 -2.38
C GLY A 108 -8.93 -18.32 -1.43
N HIS A 109 -8.80 -17.03 -1.71
CA HIS A 109 -9.37 -15.95 -0.90
C HIS A 109 -10.26 -15.03 -1.75
N VAL A 110 -11.10 -14.25 -1.07
CA VAL A 110 -11.88 -13.14 -1.64
C VAL A 110 -11.63 -11.87 -0.86
N LEU A 111 -11.71 -10.73 -1.53
CA LEU A 111 -11.69 -9.40 -0.93
C LEU A 111 -13.12 -8.89 -0.79
N ASP A 112 -13.52 -8.50 0.42
CA ASP A 112 -14.74 -7.75 0.71
C ASP A 112 -14.54 -6.30 0.21
N LEU A 113 -15.25 -5.87 -0.83
CA LEU A 113 -15.13 -4.53 -1.38
C LEU A 113 -15.81 -3.45 -0.53
N GLU A 114 -16.67 -3.84 0.43
CA GLU A 114 -17.31 -2.93 1.36
C GLU A 114 -16.42 -2.68 2.58
N ARG A 115 -15.85 -3.74 3.14
CA ARG A 115 -15.04 -3.68 4.38
C ARG A 115 -13.53 -3.65 4.12
N GLY A 116 -13.12 -4.04 2.92
CA GLY A 116 -11.73 -4.28 2.54
C GLY A 116 -11.12 -5.52 3.17
N ASP A 117 -11.90 -6.39 3.83
CA ASP A 117 -11.40 -7.59 4.51
C ASP A 117 -11.03 -8.70 3.52
N VAL A 118 -9.92 -9.39 3.78
CA VAL A 118 -9.52 -10.59 3.02
C VAL A 118 -10.03 -11.81 3.75
N LEU A 119 -10.87 -12.60 3.10
CA LEU A 119 -11.56 -13.76 3.67
C LEU A 119 -11.23 -15.01 2.87
N PRO A 120 -11.23 -16.21 3.49
CA PRO A 120 -11.21 -17.46 2.75
C PRO A 120 -12.37 -17.52 1.74
N HIS A 121 -12.11 -18.07 0.56
CA HIS A 121 -13.16 -18.31 -0.42
C HIS A 121 -14.04 -19.45 0.08
N ASP A 122 -15.20 -19.10 0.64
CA ASP A 122 -16.23 -20.05 1.06
C ASP A 122 -17.36 -20.06 0.02
N GLU A 123 -17.85 -21.27 -0.30
CA GLU A 123 -18.98 -21.51 -1.20
C GLU A 123 -20.29 -20.91 -0.69
N GLU A 124 -20.36 -20.41 0.55
CA GLU A 124 -21.54 -19.74 1.13
C GLU A 124 -21.56 -18.19 0.95
N LEU A 125 -20.52 -17.57 0.41
CA LEU A 125 -20.46 -16.10 0.21
C LEU A 125 -21.35 -15.58 -0.95
N VAL A 126 -22.31 -16.37 -1.43
CA VAL A 126 -22.88 -16.30 -2.78
C VAL A 126 -24.06 -15.35 -2.99
N GLU A 127 -24.50 -14.57 -2.01
CA GLU A 127 -25.78 -13.84 -2.16
C GLU A 127 -25.68 -12.33 -2.35
N ILE A 128 -24.48 -11.75 -2.41
CA ILE A 128 -24.32 -10.29 -2.61
C ILE A 128 -23.49 -10.03 -3.88
N PRO A 129 -24.13 -9.70 -5.03
CA PRO A 129 -23.41 -9.34 -6.25
C PRO A 129 -22.53 -8.11 -6.01
N ASP A 130 -21.38 -8.07 -6.68
CA ASP A 130 -20.42 -6.96 -6.68
C ASP A 130 -19.78 -6.61 -5.32
N ARG A 131 -19.99 -7.43 -4.28
CA ARG A 131 -19.33 -7.26 -2.98
C ARG A 131 -17.99 -7.98 -2.87
N TRP A 132 -17.85 -9.12 -3.54
CA TRP A 132 -16.72 -10.01 -3.38
C TRP A 132 -15.84 -10.00 -4.62
N LEU A 133 -14.55 -9.75 -4.43
CA LEU A 133 -13.56 -9.81 -5.50
C LEU A 133 -12.62 -11.01 -5.28
N PRO A 134 -12.69 -12.06 -6.12
CA PRO A 134 -11.80 -13.21 -6.00
C PRO A 134 -10.33 -12.80 -6.15
N ILE A 135 -9.49 -13.28 -5.23
CA ILE A 135 -8.04 -13.07 -5.28
C ILE A 135 -7.40 -14.31 -5.93
N PRO A 136 -6.84 -14.19 -7.14
CA PRO A 136 -6.19 -15.32 -7.79
C PRO A 136 -4.84 -15.61 -7.12
N PRO A 137 -4.38 -16.88 -7.10
CA PRO A 137 -2.99 -17.16 -6.75
C PRO A 137 -2.04 -16.54 -7.79
N GLY A 138 -0.88 -16.06 -7.35
CA GLY A 138 0.12 -15.41 -8.18
C GLY A 138 1.54 -15.64 -7.67
N VAL A 139 2.51 -15.51 -8.57
CA VAL A 139 3.93 -15.55 -8.19
C VAL A 139 4.36 -14.14 -7.80
N LEU A 140 4.66 -13.94 -6.52
CA LEU A 140 5.04 -12.64 -5.98
C LEU A 140 6.56 -12.44 -5.93
N PRO A 141 7.05 -11.20 -6.04
CA PRO A 141 8.46 -10.89 -5.82
C PRO A 141 8.90 -11.20 -4.38
N GLU A 142 10.20 -11.39 -4.20
CA GLU A 142 10.79 -11.56 -2.86
C GLU A 142 10.77 -10.25 -2.08
N GLY A 143 10.57 -10.36 -0.76
CA GLY A 143 10.56 -9.24 0.16
C GLY A 143 9.16 -8.64 0.38
N GLU A 144 8.84 -8.39 1.65
CA GLU A 144 7.53 -7.89 2.08
C GLU A 144 7.11 -6.59 1.37
N ASP A 145 8.03 -5.63 1.23
CA ASP A 145 7.77 -4.36 0.53
C ASP A 145 7.37 -4.58 -0.93
N ALA A 146 8.07 -5.46 -1.64
CA ALA A 146 7.78 -5.77 -3.05
C ALA A 146 6.45 -6.51 -3.20
N ARG A 147 6.13 -7.44 -2.28
CA ARG A 147 4.83 -8.12 -2.25
C ARG A 147 3.68 -7.15 -1.99
N ARG A 148 3.88 -6.18 -1.10
CA ARG A 148 2.92 -5.08 -0.86
C ARG A 148 2.69 -4.26 -2.14
N GLY A 149 3.77 -3.97 -2.88
CA GLY A 149 3.69 -3.33 -4.18
C GLY A 149 2.90 -4.16 -5.21
N ALA A 150 3.15 -5.47 -5.31
CA ALA A 150 2.38 -6.35 -6.19
C ALA A 150 0.87 -6.36 -5.85
N ALA A 151 0.51 -6.38 -4.57
CA ALA A 151 -0.87 -6.24 -4.13
C ALA A 151 -1.50 -4.90 -4.54
N ARG A 152 -0.72 -3.79 -4.47
CA ARG A 152 -1.17 -2.47 -4.93
C ARG A 152 -1.43 -2.46 -6.43
N GLN A 153 -0.52 -3.01 -7.24
CA GLN A 153 -0.71 -3.10 -8.69
C GLN A 153 -1.96 -3.92 -9.03
N TRP A 154 -2.12 -5.09 -8.39
CA TRP A 154 -3.29 -5.93 -8.61
C TRP A 154 -4.59 -5.18 -8.31
N LEU A 155 -4.69 -4.46 -7.19
CA LEU A 155 -5.86 -3.63 -6.89
C LEU A 155 -6.12 -2.56 -7.96
N ALA A 156 -5.06 -1.91 -8.45
CA ALA A 156 -5.19 -0.89 -9.50
C ALA A 156 -5.72 -1.47 -10.81
N GLU A 157 -5.29 -2.69 -11.18
CA GLU A 157 -5.84 -3.43 -12.33
C GLU A 157 -7.33 -3.76 -12.17
N GLN A 158 -7.80 -3.90 -10.92
CA GLN A 158 -9.22 -4.08 -10.58
C GLN A 158 -9.98 -2.75 -10.44
N GLY A 159 -9.32 -1.61 -10.64
CA GLY A 159 -9.94 -0.28 -10.55
C GLY A 159 -9.94 0.35 -9.16
N TYR A 160 -9.18 -0.22 -8.20
CA TYR A 160 -9.12 0.25 -6.81
C TYR A 160 -7.76 0.81 -6.44
N ARG A 161 -7.75 1.78 -5.53
CA ARG A 161 -6.54 2.25 -4.85
C ARG A 161 -6.64 1.99 -3.34
N PRO A 162 -5.59 1.48 -2.69
CA PRO A 162 -5.61 1.24 -1.26
C PRO A 162 -5.64 2.57 -0.49
N VAL A 163 -6.48 2.65 0.53
CA VAL A 163 -6.43 3.71 1.55
C VAL A 163 -6.34 3.08 2.95
N PRO A 164 -5.78 3.79 3.95
CA PRO A 164 -5.75 3.29 5.32
C PRO A 164 -7.16 2.97 5.83
N ARG A 165 -7.29 1.91 6.64
CA ARG A 165 -8.57 1.57 7.27
C ARG A 165 -8.89 2.61 8.35
N SER A 166 -9.98 3.35 8.17
CA SER A 166 -10.58 4.14 9.25
C SER A 166 -11.39 3.19 10.14
N LEU A 167 -10.91 2.96 11.37
CA LEU A 167 -11.69 2.33 12.43
C LEU A 167 -12.85 3.22 12.88
#